data_AF-A0A7W1KEV7-F1
#
_entry.id   AF-A0A7W1KEV7-F1
#
_cell.length_a   1.000
_cell.length_b   1.000
_cell.length_c   1.000
_cell.angle_alpha   90.00
_cell.angle_beta   90.00
_cell.angle_gamma   90.00
#
_symmetry.space_group_name_H-M   'P 1'
#
loop_
_entity.id
_entity.type
_entity.pdbx_description
1 polymer ?
#
loop_
_entity_poly.entity_id
_entity_poly.type
_entity_poly.pdbx_seq_one_letter_code
_entity_poly.pdbx_strand_id
1 'polypeptide(L)'
;MQVVLDDVYDVWLTPFWQTFAGKSVLVLFFISAILISYGVWRLIVYYRTRSAQDQALYALQSLKLKVEKSEPDPKKIYQSLTDIIKAYAQWRYGIPRGSSDYELMVALNAYENDLKVEEDLRRIMSQAQIVKFGLAVAQKAQMREDIDRIISFIKKADTVEHTRGSLEV
;
A
#
# COMPACT_ATOMS: atom_id res chain seq x y z
N MET A 1 72.82 32.06 -25.68
CA MET A 1 72.07 32.35 -24.44
C MET A 1 70.79 31.52 -24.51
N GLN A 2 70.83 30.31 -23.96
CA GLN A 2 69.66 29.42 -23.90
C GLN A 2 68.81 29.87 -22.71
N VAL A 3 67.58 30.30 -22.99
CA VAL A 3 66.59 30.59 -21.95
C VAL A 3 66.07 29.24 -21.48
N VAL A 4 66.40 28.86 -20.25
CA VAL A 4 65.89 27.67 -19.57
C VAL A 4 64.41 27.93 -19.26
N LEU A 5 63.51 27.20 -19.91
CA LEU A 5 62.06 27.30 -19.74
C LEU A 5 61.51 26.40 -18.60
N ASP A 6 62.39 25.76 -17.83
CA ASP A 6 62.01 24.68 -16.90
C ASP A 6 61.25 25.14 -15.64
N ASP A 7 61.17 26.44 -15.36
CA ASP A 7 60.60 26.95 -14.10
C ASP A 7 59.11 27.37 -14.15
N VAL A 8 58.42 27.22 -15.30
CA VAL A 8 57.06 27.80 -15.46
C VAL A 8 55.91 26.80 -15.18
N TYR A 9 56.17 25.50 -15.01
CA TYR A 9 55.09 24.48 -14.99
C TYR A 9 55.11 23.45 -13.86
N ASP A 10 55.65 23.78 -12.69
CA ASP A 10 55.55 22.88 -11.51
C ASP A 10 54.42 23.24 -10.53
N VAL A 11 53.34 23.86 -11.02
CA VAL A 11 52.09 23.95 -10.24
C VAL A 11 51.22 22.74 -10.57
N TRP A 12 51.49 21.62 -9.91
CA TRP A 12 50.54 20.51 -9.85
C TRP A 12 49.31 20.96 -9.05
N LEU A 13 48.28 21.42 -9.74
CA LEU A 13 46.98 21.71 -9.14
C LEU A 13 46.40 20.41 -8.60
N THR A 14 46.53 20.18 -7.29
CA THR A 14 45.85 19.06 -6.64
C THR A 14 44.35 19.28 -6.78
N PRO A 15 43.61 18.35 -7.40
CA PRO A 15 42.21 18.54 -7.59
C PRO A 15 41.48 18.65 -6.25
N PHE A 16 40.50 19.55 -6.18
CA PHE A 16 39.89 19.95 -4.91
C PHE A 16 39.31 18.77 -4.10
N TRP A 17 38.82 17.71 -4.76
CA TRP A 17 38.28 16.50 -4.11
C TRP A 17 39.33 15.67 -3.35
N GLN A 18 40.63 15.87 -3.60
CA GLN A 18 41.71 15.20 -2.87
C GLN A 18 42.11 15.96 -1.60
N THR A 19 41.80 17.24 -1.50
CA THR A 19 42.06 18.04 -0.29
C THR A 19 41.16 17.61 0.86
N PHE A 20 41.61 17.78 2.11
CA PHE A 20 40.81 17.44 3.30
C PHE A 20 39.46 18.14 3.30
N ALA A 21 39.44 19.44 2.96
CA ALA A 21 38.21 20.22 2.83
C ALA A 21 37.28 19.66 1.74
N GLY A 22 37.81 19.28 0.57
CA GLY A 22 37.01 18.69 -0.51
C GLY A 22 36.42 17.33 -0.15
N LYS A 23 37.15 16.50 0.60
CA LYS A 23 36.63 15.22 1.12
C LYS A 23 35.47 15.45 2.09
N SER A 24 35.58 16.43 2.99
CA SER A 24 34.50 16.79 3.93
C SER A 24 33.24 17.24 3.19
N VAL A 25 33.38 18.04 2.13
CA VAL A 25 32.25 18.48 1.30
C VAL A 25 31.58 17.31 0.57
N LEU A 26 32.35 16.37 0.03
CA LEU A 26 31.80 15.17 -0.62
C LEU A 26 31.05 14.26 0.36
N VAL A 27 31.56 14.09 1.58
CA VAL A 27 30.88 13.31 2.62
C VAL A 27 29.56 13.98 3.02
N LEU A 28 29.56 15.29 3.23
CA LEU A 28 28.34 16.06 3.51
C LEU A 28 27.32 15.96 2.37
N PHE A 29 27.78 16.01 1.12
CA PHE A 29 26.93 15.83 -0.05
C PHE A 29 26.32 14.42 -0.12
N PHE A 30 27.09 13.37 0.20
CA PHE A 30 26.56 12.01 0.26
C PHE A 30 25.52 11.83 1.35
N ILE A 31 25.79 12.37 2.55
CA ILE A 31 24.84 12.31 3.66
C ILE A 31 23.55 13.05 3.30
N SER A 32 23.63 14.25 2.71
CA SER A 32 22.44 15.00 2.31
C SER A 32 21.66 14.29 1.20
N ALA A 33 22.34 13.69 0.21
CA ALA A 33 21.71 12.89 -0.84
C ALA A 33 20.96 11.67 -0.28
N ILE A 34 21.52 10.99 0.73
CA ILE A 34 20.86 9.87 1.42
C ILE A 34 19.63 10.34 2.17
N LEU A 35 19.73 11.45 2.93
CA LEU A 35 18.60 12.00 3.69
C LEU A 35 17.46 12.45 2.77
N ILE A 36 17.78 13.11 1.66
CA ILE A 36 16.78 13.53 0.67
C ILE A 36 16.13 12.30 0.02
N SER A 37 16.92 11.31 -0.40
CA SER A 37 16.39 10.08 -1.00
C SER A 37 15.48 9.33 -0.05
N TYR A 38 15.83 9.26 1.24
CA TYR A 38 15.00 8.65 2.28
C TYR A 38 13.69 9.42 2.49
N GLY A 39 13.74 10.75 2.53
CA GLY A 39 12.55 11.60 2.65
C GLY A 39 11.59 11.44 1.47
N VAL A 40 12.14 11.43 0.24
CA VAL A 40 11.38 11.20 -0.99
C VAL A 40 10.76 9.79 -1.00
N TRP A 41 11.52 8.76 -0.60
CA TRP A 41 11.01 7.39 -0.51
C TRP A 41 9.84 7.28 0.48
N ARG A 42 9.98 7.88 1.68
CA ARG A 42 8.90 7.90 2.68
C ARG A 42 7.65 8.62 2.14
N LEU A 43 7.81 9.75 1.46
CA LEU A 43 6.69 10.48 0.84
C LEU A 43 5.99 9.64 -0.24
N ILE A 44 6.75 9.00 -1.14
CA ILE A 44 6.19 8.13 -2.18
C ILE A 44 5.41 6.99 -1.54
N VAL A 45 5.97 6.34 -0.52
CA VAL A 45 5.28 5.27 0.21
C VAL A 45 3.99 5.81 0.82
N TYR A 46 4.02 6.94 1.55
CA TYR A 46 2.86 7.56 2.19
C TYR A 46 1.73 7.93 1.22
N TYR A 47 2.05 8.54 0.08
CA TYR A 47 1.04 8.90 -0.92
C TYR A 47 0.50 7.66 -1.65
N ARG A 48 1.35 6.68 -1.91
CA ARG A 48 0.93 5.41 -2.53
C ARG A 48 0.06 4.60 -1.58
N THR A 49 0.33 4.62 -0.27
CA THR A 49 -0.50 3.97 0.74
C THR A 49 -1.87 4.60 0.84
N ARG A 50 -1.94 5.92 1.03
CA ARG A 50 -3.22 6.64 1.09
C ARG A 50 -4.05 6.45 -0.19
N SER A 51 -3.39 6.50 -1.35
CA SER A 51 -4.04 6.30 -2.65
C SER A 51 -4.67 4.90 -2.81
N ALA A 52 -4.02 3.83 -2.35
CA ALA A 52 -4.56 2.48 -2.53
C ALA A 52 -5.78 2.20 -1.63
N GLN A 53 -5.78 2.74 -0.41
CA GLN A 53 -6.94 2.69 0.48
C GLN A 53 -8.12 3.48 -0.09
N ASP A 54 -7.86 4.72 -0.54
CA ASP A 54 -8.88 5.56 -1.18
C ASP A 54 -9.45 4.90 -2.44
N GLN A 55 -8.60 4.24 -3.23
CA GLN A 55 -9.01 3.44 -4.38
C GLN A 55 -9.92 2.27 -3.99
N ALA A 56 -9.60 1.54 -2.91
CA ALA A 56 -10.43 0.44 -2.43
C ALA A 56 -11.81 0.95 -1.94
N LEU A 57 -11.83 2.05 -1.18
CA LEU A 57 -13.07 2.68 -0.72
C LEU A 57 -13.91 3.21 -1.88
N TYR A 58 -13.29 3.86 -2.87
CA TYR A 58 -13.96 4.32 -4.09
C TYR A 58 -14.53 3.14 -4.88
N ALA A 59 -13.77 2.05 -5.04
CA ALA A 59 -14.23 0.86 -5.72
C ALA A 59 -15.46 0.24 -5.02
N LEU A 60 -15.45 0.16 -3.68
CA LEU A 60 -16.60 -0.34 -2.90
C LEU A 60 -17.83 0.57 -3.01
N GLN A 61 -17.64 1.90 -2.98
CA GLN A 61 -18.74 2.84 -3.21
C GLN A 61 -19.32 2.71 -4.62
N SER A 62 -18.46 2.54 -5.63
CA SER A 62 -18.91 2.31 -7.01
C SER A 62 -19.69 0.99 -7.14
N LEU A 63 -19.28 -0.05 -6.40
CA LEU A 63 -19.95 -1.35 -6.37
C LEU A 63 -21.32 -1.23 -5.69
N LYS A 64 -21.41 -0.47 -4.59
CA LYS A 64 -22.68 -0.16 -3.91
C LYS A 64 -23.68 0.52 -4.84
N LEU A 65 -23.23 1.52 -5.61
CA LEU A 65 -24.06 2.21 -6.59
C LEU A 65 -24.55 1.28 -7.71
N LYS A 66 -23.72 0.33 -8.15
CA LYS A 66 -24.13 -0.69 -9.14
C LYS A 66 -25.22 -1.61 -8.61
N VAL A 67 -25.09 -2.05 -7.35
CA VAL A 67 -26.12 -2.84 -6.67
C VAL A 67 -27.44 -2.06 -6.57
N GLU A 68 -27.38 -0.75 -6.35
CA GLU A 68 -28.56 0.12 -6.24
C GLU A 68 -29.26 0.39 -7.58
N LYS A 69 -28.52 0.60 -8.68
CA LYS A 69 -29.08 1.05 -9.97
C LYS A 69 -29.52 -0.07 -10.93
N SER A 70 -29.01 -1.29 -10.80
CA SER A 70 -29.26 -2.38 -11.76
C SER A 70 -29.87 -3.61 -11.08
N GLU A 71 -30.41 -4.54 -11.89
CA GLU A 71 -30.52 -5.95 -11.48
C GLU A 71 -29.09 -6.49 -11.33
N PRO A 72 -28.58 -6.61 -10.10
CA PRO A 72 -27.19 -6.98 -9.90
C PRO A 72 -27.06 -8.48 -10.16
N ASP A 73 -26.21 -8.87 -11.12
CA ASP A 73 -25.74 -10.25 -11.20
C ASP A 73 -24.93 -10.55 -9.92
N PRO A 74 -25.48 -11.33 -8.97
CA PRO A 74 -24.86 -11.49 -7.66
C PRO A 74 -23.46 -12.09 -7.77
N LYS A 75 -23.24 -12.96 -8.76
CA LYS A 75 -21.94 -13.58 -9.01
C LYS A 75 -20.88 -12.53 -9.35
N LYS A 76 -21.20 -11.59 -10.25
CA LYS A 76 -20.28 -10.51 -10.63
C LYS A 76 -20.02 -9.53 -9.49
N ILE A 77 -21.04 -9.26 -8.67
CA ILE A 77 -20.89 -8.39 -7.49
C ILE A 77 -19.93 -9.02 -6.48
N TYR A 78 -20.15 -10.28 -6.09
CA TYR A 78 -19.25 -10.95 -5.14
C TYR A 78 -17.86 -11.22 -5.71
N GLN A 79 -17.72 -11.45 -7.01
CA GLN A 79 -16.41 -11.52 -7.65
C GLN A 79 -15.65 -10.18 -7.51
N SER A 80 -16.31 -9.08 -7.89
CA SER A 80 -15.75 -7.74 -7.74
C SER A 80 -15.41 -7.41 -6.28
N LEU A 81 -16.27 -7.83 -5.35
CA LEU A 81 -16.07 -7.64 -3.92
C LEU A 81 -14.81 -8.34 -3.43
N THR A 82 -14.64 -9.63 -3.76
CA THR A 82 -13.44 -10.38 -3.38
C THR A 82 -12.17 -9.86 -4.04
N ASP A 83 -12.26 -9.36 -5.28
CA ASP A 83 -11.11 -8.78 -5.97
C ASP A 83 -10.66 -7.50 -5.29
N ILE A 84 -11.59 -6.66 -4.82
CA ILE A 84 -11.28 -5.46 -4.03
C ILE A 84 -10.64 -5.84 -2.69
N ILE A 85 -11.18 -6.84 -1.98
CA ILE A 85 -10.60 -7.31 -0.71
C ILE A 85 -9.18 -7.83 -0.93
N LYS A 86 -8.94 -8.63 -1.97
CA LYS A 86 -7.60 -9.13 -2.32
C LYS A 86 -6.64 -8.02 -2.68
N ALA A 87 -7.10 -7.03 -3.45
CA ALA A 87 -6.29 -5.87 -3.80
C ALA A 87 -5.90 -5.06 -2.55
N TYR A 88 -6.85 -4.87 -1.63
CA TYR A 88 -6.60 -4.21 -0.36
C TYR A 88 -5.64 -5.03 0.53
N ALA A 89 -5.86 -6.33 0.65
CA ALA A 89 -5.02 -7.22 1.47
C ALA A 89 -3.59 -7.35 0.93
N GLN A 90 -3.41 -7.37 -0.40
CA GLN A 90 -2.09 -7.30 -1.00
C GLN A 90 -1.37 -6.03 -0.62
N TRP A 91 -2.08 -4.91 -0.68
CA TRP A 91 -1.50 -3.62 -0.36
C TRP A 91 -1.20 -3.48 1.15
N ARG A 92 -2.13 -3.90 2.03
CA ARG A 92 -2.01 -3.70 3.49
C ARG A 92 -1.13 -4.72 4.21
N TYR A 93 -1.14 -5.97 3.74
CA TYR A 93 -0.50 -7.11 4.40
C TYR A 93 0.52 -7.83 3.51
N GLY A 94 0.75 -7.36 2.27
CA GLY A 94 1.67 -7.99 1.33
C GLY A 94 1.19 -9.32 0.74
N ILE A 95 -0.09 -9.68 0.94
CA ILE A 95 -0.64 -10.98 0.51
C ILE A 95 -0.79 -11.03 -1.03
N PRO A 96 -0.24 -12.02 -1.75
CA PRO A 96 -0.33 -12.07 -3.21
C PRO A 96 -1.78 -12.10 -3.72
N ARG A 97 -2.09 -11.32 -4.77
CA ARG A 97 -3.43 -11.33 -5.42
C ARG A 97 -3.85 -12.68 -5.99
N GLY A 98 -2.87 -13.51 -6.38
CA GLY A 98 -3.11 -14.87 -6.88
C GLY A 98 -3.54 -15.86 -5.81
N SER A 99 -3.55 -15.47 -4.54
CA SER A 99 -3.96 -16.34 -3.44
C SER A 99 -5.43 -16.73 -3.58
N SER A 100 -5.72 -17.99 -3.26
CA SER A 100 -7.09 -18.46 -3.15
C SER A 100 -7.85 -17.72 -2.04
N ASP A 101 -9.18 -17.74 -2.08
CA ASP A 101 -10.02 -17.12 -1.04
C ASP A 101 -9.70 -17.74 0.35
N TYR A 102 -9.28 -19.01 0.39
CA TYR A 102 -8.83 -19.70 1.60
C TYR A 102 -7.46 -19.24 2.09
N GLU A 103 -6.46 -19.17 1.20
CA GLU A 103 -5.11 -18.70 1.55
C GLU A 103 -5.12 -17.26 2.05
N LEU A 104 -5.99 -16.41 1.47
CA LEU A 104 -6.20 -15.05 1.95
C LEU A 104 -6.67 -15.03 3.41
N MET A 105 -7.65 -15.86 3.76
CA MET A 105 -8.16 -15.95 5.13
C MET A 105 -7.10 -16.47 6.10
N VAL A 106 -6.36 -17.52 5.72
CA VAL A 106 -5.27 -18.06 6.54
C VAL A 106 -4.19 -17.00 6.78
N ALA A 107 -3.82 -16.25 5.74
CA ALA A 107 -2.84 -15.18 5.86
C ALA A 107 -3.34 -14.01 6.71
N LEU A 108 -4.62 -13.64 6.62
CA LEU A 108 -5.22 -12.59 7.44
C LEU A 108 -5.30 -12.97 8.92
N ASN A 109 -5.48 -14.26 9.25
CA ASN A 109 -5.46 -14.77 10.63
C ASN A 109 -4.07 -14.69 11.27
N ALA A 110 -3.00 -14.71 10.47
CA ALA A 110 -1.64 -14.57 10.97
C ALA A 110 -1.30 -13.13 11.41
N TYR A 111 -2.05 -12.14 10.90
CA TYR A 111 -1.96 -10.75 11.34
C TYR A 111 -3.03 -10.53 12.42
N GLU A 112 -2.65 -10.56 13.70
CA GLU A 112 -3.51 -10.37 14.88
C GLU A 112 -4.54 -9.25 14.65
N ASN A 113 -5.71 -9.63 14.17
CA ASN A 113 -6.83 -8.75 13.95
C ASN A 113 -7.87 -9.03 15.04
N ASP A 114 -8.53 -7.98 15.50
CA ASP A 114 -9.68 -8.01 16.40
C ASP A 114 -10.64 -9.15 16.00
N LEU A 115 -10.79 -10.17 16.85
CA LEU A 115 -11.45 -11.46 16.56
C LEU A 115 -12.82 -11.32 15.86
N LYS A 116 -13.57 -10.25 16.15
CA LYS A 116 -14.88 -9.97 15.51
C LYS A 116 -14.78 -9.59 14.04
N VAL A 117 -13.70 -8.91 13.66
CA VAL A 117 -13.44 -8.45 12.30
C VAL A 117 -13.05 -9.63 11.40
N GLU A 118 -12.32 -10.59 11.96
CA GLU A 118 -11.98 -11.84 11.28
C GLU A 118 -13.24 -12.66 10.94
N GLU A 119 -14.18 -12.73 11.88
CA GLU A 119 -15.42 -13.50 11.71
C GLU A 119 -16.34 -12.90 10.61
N ASP A 120 -16.48 -11.58 10.58
CA ASP A 120 -17.23 -10.87 9.54
C ASP A 120 -16.61 -11.06 8.15
N LEU A 121 -15.29 -10.94 8.04
CA LEU A 121 -14.60 -11.10 6.76
C LEU A 121 -14.68 -12.57 6.27
N ARG A 122 -14.49 -13.53 7.19
CA ARG A 122 -14.62 -14.97 6.91
C ARG A 122 -16.01 -15.31 6.41
N ARG A 123 -17.05 -14.77 7.06
CA ARG A 123 -18.44 -14.96 6.67
C ARG A 123 -18.69 -14.45 5.26
N ILE A 124 -18.24 -13.22 4.96
CA ILE A 124 -18.43 -12.60 3.63
C ILE A 124 -17.67 -13.36 2.54
N MET A 125 -16.42 -13.76 2.80
CA MET A 125 -15.61 -14.53 1.85
C MET A 125 -16.20 -15.92 1.58
N SER A 126 -16.67 -16.62 2.62
CA SER A 126 -17.36 -17.91 2.49
C SER A 126 -18.65 -17.76 1.69
N GLN A 127 -19.45 -16.75 2.00
CA GLN A 127 -20.68 -16.47 1.27
C GLN A 127 -20.42 -16.09 -0.19
N ALA A 128 -19.38 -15.29 -0.45
CA ALA A 128 -18.96 -14.96 -1.81
C ALA A 128 -18.66 -16.22 -2.62
N GLN A 129 -18.03 -17.23 -2.00
CA GLN A 129 -17.74 -18.50 -2.65
C GLN A 129 -19.03 -19.24 -3.03
N ILE A 130 -19.99 -19.36 -2.11
CA ILE A 130 -21.29 -20.01 -2.34
C ILE A 130 -22.03 -19.31 -3.49
N VAL A 131 -22.07 -17.98 -3.51
CA VAL A 131 -22.74 -17.21 -4.55
C VAL A 131 -22.02 -17.30 -5.90
N LYS A 132 -20.68 -17.28 -5.92
CA LYS A 132 -19.87 -17.43 -7.14
C LYS A 132 -20.11 -18.78 -7.85
N PHE A 133 -20.29 -19.83 -7.07
CA PHE A 133 -20.57 -21.19 -7.57
C PHE A 133 -22.06 -21.46 -7.82
N GLY A 134 -22.93 -20.46 -7.67
CA GLY A 134 -24.37 -20.58 -7.96
C GLY A 134 -25.14 -21.44 -6.97
N LEU A 135 -24.55 -21.70 -5.80
CA LEU A 135 -25.18 -22.49 -4.73
C LEU A 135 -26.18 -21.66 -3.91
N ALA A 136 -26.15 -20.33 -4.05
CA ALA A 136 -27.12 -19.41 -3.44
C ALA A 136 -27.30 -18.14 -4.29
N VAL A 137 -28.50 -17.55 -4.21
CA VAL A 137 -28.80 -16.23 -4.78
C VAL A 137 -28.83 -15.22 -3.64
N ALA A 138 -27.87 -14.29 -3.63
CA ALA A 138 -27.85 -13.23 -2.65
C ALA A 138 -28.86 -12.14 -2.99
N GLN A 139 -29.59 -11.68 -1.98
CA GLN A 139 -30.50 -10.55 -2.13
C GLN A 139 -29.73 -9.23 -2.18
N LYS A 140 -30.33 -8.23 -2.84
CA LYS A 140 -29.77 -6.87 -2.95
C LYS A 140 -29.44 -6.24 -1.59
N ALA A 141 -30.29 -6.44 -0.59
CA ALA A 141 -30.06 -5.95 0.78
C ALA A 141 -28.80 -6.58 1.40
N GLN A 142 -28.62 -7.88 1.22
CA GLN A 142 -27.48 -8.62 1.75
C GLN A 142 -26.16 -8.20 1.09
N MET A 143 -26.16 -8.05 -0.24
CA MET A 143 -24.99 -7.52 -0.95
C MET A 143 -24.59 -6.12 -0.46
N ARG A 144 -25.57 -5.26 -0.17
CA ARG A 144 -25.33 -3.91 0.36
C ARG A 144 -24.73 -3.96 1.76
N GLU A 145 -25.28 -4.81 2.62
CA GLU A 145 -24.79 -4.99 3.98
C GLU A 145 -23.34 -5.52 4.00
N ASP A 146 -23.04 -6.50 3.15
CA ASP A 146 -21.67 -7.06 3.04
C ASP A 146 -20.67 -6.00 2.56
N ILE A 147 -21.05 -5.17 1.59
CA ILE A 147 -20.24 -4.03 1.13
C ILE A 147 -20.01 -3.03 2.28
N ASP A 148 -21.04 -2.68 3.03
CA ASP A 148 -20.95 -1.71 4.13
C ASP A 148 -20.07 -2.25 5.28
N ARG A 149 -20.12 -3.55 5.57
CA ARG A 149 -19.24 -4.21 6.53
C ARG A 149 -17.76 -4.18 6.09
N ILE A 150 -17.48 -4.32 4.80
CA ILE A 150 -16.10 -4.21 4.30
C ILE A 150 -15.61 -2.76 4.31
N ILE A 151 -16.48 -1.79 3.99
CA ILE A 151 -16.15 -0.37 4.09
C ILE A 151 -15.80 -0.01 5.54
N SER A 152 -16.59 -0.47 6.51
CA SER A 152 -16.33 -0.21 7.93
C SER A 152 -15.03 -0.88 8.39
N PHE A 153 -14.74 -2.09 7.91
CA PHE A 153 -13.46 -2.75 8.16
C PHE A 153 -12.26 -1.92 7.69
N ILE A 154 -12.25 -1.49 6.43
CA ILE A 154 -11.15 -0.69 5.87
C ILE A 154 -10.98 0.64 6.62
N LYS A 155 -12.08 1.28 7.02
CA LYS A 155 -12.04 2.53 7.79
C LYS A 155 -11.57 2.32 9.24
N LYS A 156 -11.96 1.22 9.90
CA LYS A 156 -11.56 0.92 11.29
C LYS A 156 -10.07 0.58 11.35
N ALA A 157 -9.54 -0.15 10.38
CA ALA A 157 -8.13 -0.47 10.28
C ALA A 157 -7.23 0.79 10.26
N ASP A 158 -7.71 1.89 9.67
CA ASP A 158 -7.02 3.18 9.61
C ASP A 158 -6.96 3.92 10.95
N THR A 159 -8.02 3.81 11.76
CA THR A 159 -8.11 4.51 13.05
C THR A 159 -7.06 3.97 14.05
N VAL A 160 -6.77 2.66 13.98
CA VAL A 160 -5.75 2.01 14.81
C VAL A 160 -4.34 2.49 14.46
N GLU A 161 -4.08 2.78 13.18
CA GLU A 161 -2.76 3.22 12.70
C GLU A 161 -2.48 4.68 13.05
N HIS A 162 -3.47 5.57 12.92
CA HIS A 162 -3.36 6.96 13.38
C HIS A 162 -3.08 7.07 14.88
N THR A 163 -3.59 6.12 15.69
CA THR A 163 -3.39 6.13 17.14
C THR A 163 -2.01 5.58 17.53
N ARG A 164 -1.45 4.64 16.76
CA ARG A 164 -0.07 4.14 16.96
C ARG A 164 0.98 5.14 16.49
N GLY A 165 0.76 5.80 15.35
CA GLY A 165 1.67 6.85 14.84
C GLY A 165 1.75 8.10 15.71
N SER A 166 0.73 8.39 16.54
CA SER A 166 0.76 9.50 17.51
C SER A 166 1.44 9.16 18.84
N LEU A 167 1.69 7.88 19.11
CA LEU A 167 2.39 7.41 20.32
C LEU A 167 3.90 7.22 20.10
N GLU A 168 4.37 7.26 18.85
CA GLU A 168 5.79 7.17 18.48
C GLU A 168 6.43 8.55 18.16
N VAL A 169 5.78 9.65 18.55
CA VAL A 169 6.34 11.02 18.47
C VAL A 169 6.71 11.52 19.86
#